data_AF-A0A2V2UDM2-F1
#
_entry.id   AF-A0A2V2UDM2-F1
#
_cell.length_a   1.000
_cell.length_b   1.000
_cell.length_c   1.000
_cell.angle_alpha   90.00
_cell.angle_beta   90.00
_cell.angle_gamma   90.00
#
_symmetry.space_group_name_H-M   'P 1'
#
loop_
_entity.id
_entity.type
_entity.pdbx_description
1 polymer ?
#
loop_
_entity_poly.entity_id
_entity_poly.type
_entity_poly.pdbx_seq_one_letter_code
_entity_poly.pdbx_strand_id
1 'polypeptide(L)'
;MYIHDYHGSKDIDIGFHVETNDLTGLSEESPFIKAINSLEANGFVPISQRFVKFYHTETRTELTEQESKRLAQPFIFNLYVDPIVDHIPANVMELLGFVPIDEPLLSAVFQSKKYTIINAFGTKLMLPCPEVLLATKINALHNRTKDHKKIKDICDIYALVWHSKIGHKELHRKLSTLLDVEHTVGILSKINGDDYEEAANALGIGTLEFSNVIKSFTHI
;
A
#
# COMPACT_ATOMS: atom_id res chain seq x y z
N MET A 1 -21.31 -9.42 -18.05
CA MET A 1 -20.40 -9.96 -17.01
C MET A 1 -20.30 -8.88 -15.93
N TYR A 2 -21.10 -9.03 -14.87
CA TYR A 2 -21.28 -8.02 -13.82
C TYR A 2 -20.00 -7.89 -12.98
N ILE A 3 -19.58 -6.66 -12.65
CA ILE A 3 -18.39 -6.38 -11.79
C ILE A 3 -18.65 -6.67 -10.30
N HIS A 4 -19.80 -7.28 -9.94
CA HIS A 4 -20.01 -7.81 -8.59
C HIS A 4 -18.93 -8.83 -8.17
N ASP A 5 -18.24 -9.45 -9.14
CA ASP A 5 -17.20 -10.47 -8.89
C ASP A 5 -15.74 -9.94 -9.02
N TYR A 6 -15.51 -8.62 -9.16
CA TYR A 6 -14.13 -8.10 -9.13
C TYR A 6 -13.62 -8.04 -7.69
N HIS A 7 -12.95 -9.12 -7.28
CA HIS A 7 -12.26 -9.26 -5.99
C HIS A 7 -10.84 -8.67 -5.98
N GLY A 8 -10.38 -8.06 -7.08
CA GLY A 8 -9.06 -7.45 -7.17
C GLY A 8 -8.96 -6.14 -6.37
N SER A 9 -7.72 -5.70 -6.09
CA SER A 9 -7.49 -4.39 -5.49
C SER A 9 -8.10 -3.29 -6.37
N LYS A 10 -8.82 -2.37 -5.74
CA LYS A 10 -9.35 -1.14 -6.37
C LYS A 10 -8.41 0.06 -6.18
N ASP A 11 -7.36 -0.13 -5.38
CA ASP A 11 -6.38 0.87 -5.04
C ASP A 11 -5.03 0.51 -5.70
N ILE A 12 -4.37 1.52 -6.29
CA ILE A 12 -3.01 1.47 -6.82
C ILE A 12 -2.14 2.38 -5.95
N ASP A 13 -1.20 1.80 -5.23
CA ASP A 13 -0.21 2.55 -4.45
C ASP A 13 1.00 2.89 -5.33
N ILE A 14 1.36 4.19 -5.41
CA ILE A 14 2.54 4.64 -6.17
C ILE A 14 3.49 5.39 -5.23
N GLY A 15 4.68 4.85 -5.05
CA GLY A 15 5.72 5.41 -4.19
C GLY A 15 6.63 6.42 -4.90
N PHE A 16 6.95 7.51 -4.22
CA PHE A 16 7.84 8.57 -4.71
C PHE A 16 8.94 8.87 -3.70
N HIS A 17 10.14 9.12 -4.23
CA HIS A 17 11.23 9.69 -3.45
C HIS A 17 11.07 11.21 -3.41
N VAL A 18 11.14 11.78 -2.22
CA VAL A 18 11.22 13.22 -2.01
C VAL A 18 12.56 13.53 -1.34
N GLU A 19 13.38 14.35 -1.99
CA GLU A 19 14.70 14.70 -1.44
C GLU A 19 14.56 15.55 -0.17
N THR A 20 15.09 15.05 0.94
CA THR A 20 15.01 15.67 2.27
C THR A 20 15.85 16.95 2.40
N ASN A 21 16.79 17.17 1.48
CA ASN A 21 17.67 18.34 1.50
C ASN A 21 17.05 19.56 0.81
N ASP A 22 15.87 19.39 0.21
CA ASP A 22 15.21 20.49 -0.46
C ASP A 22 14.44 21.35 0.56
N LEU A 23 15.16 22.25 1.22
CA LEU A 23 14.59 23.29 2.08
C LEU A 23 13.58 24.18 1.33
N THR A 24 13.57 24.14 -0.01
CA THR A 24 12.65 24.91 -0.86
C THR A 24 11.39 24.14 -1.24
N GLY A 25 11.30 22.86 -0.89
CA GLY A 25 10.17 22.00 -1.18
C GLY A 25 10.19 21.42 -2.59
N LEU A 26 9.07 20.89 -3.07
CA LEU A 26 9.00 20.28 -4.40
C LEU A 26 9.11 21.34 -5.51
N SER A 27 9.86 21.01 -6.55
CA SER A 27 9.82 21.69 -7.86
C SER A 27 8.67 21.14 -8.72
N GLU A 28 8.10 22.00 -9.58
CA GLU A 28 7.15 21.60 -10.64
C GLU A 28 7.71 20.50 -11.56
N GLU A 29 9.04 20.46 -11.70
CA GLU A 29 9.73 19.48 -12.54
C GLU A 29 10.00 18.14 -11.85
N SER A 30 9.66 18.00 -10.57
CA SER A 30 9.91 16.78 -9.80
C SER A 30 9.10 15.60 -10.35
N PRO A 31 9.63 14.36 -10.25
CA PRO A 31 8.90 13.16 -10.70
C PRO A 31 7.52 13.01 -10.06
N PHE A 32 7.40 13.41 -8.79
CA PHE A 32 6.13 13.38 -8.07
C PHE A 32 5.10 14.33 -8.69
N ILE A 33 5.44 15.62 -8.87
CA ILE A 33 4.52 16.60 -9.48
C ILE A 33 4.15 16.19 -10.91
N LYS A 34 5.11 15.72 -11.71
CA LYS A 34 4.84 15.21 -13.06
C LYS A 34 3.86 14.04 -13.06
N ALA A 35 3.96 13.14 -12.09
CA ALA A 35 3.02 12.03 -11.97
C ALA A 35 1.62 12.50 -11.56
N ILE A 36 1.51 13.46 -10.65
CA ILE A 36 0.23 14.06 -10.27
C ILE A 36 -0.43 14.74 -11.47
N ASN A 37 0.30 15.60 -12.19
CA ASN A 37 -0.20 16.27 -13.39
C ASN A 37 -0.62 15.25 -14.47
N SER A 38 0.10 14.14 -14.59
CA SER A 38 -0.26 13.05 -15.50
C SER A 38 -1.57 12.36 -15.09
N LEU A 39 -1.78 12.10 -13.79
CA LEU A 39 -3.05 11.53 -13.31
C LEU A 39 -4.23 12.44 -13.67
N GLU A 40 -4.12 13.73 -13.37
CA GLU A 40 -5.17 14.71 -13.68
C GLU A 40 -5.44 14.84 -15.18
N ALA A 41 -4.39 14.92 -16.00
CA ALA A 41 -4.49 14.93 -17.45
C ALA A 41 -5.15 13.66 -18.02
N ASN A 42 -5.08 12.55 -17.29
CA ASN A 42 -5.72 11.29 -17.61
C ASN A 42 -7.09 11.12 -16.93
N GLY A 43 -7.73 12.18 -16.46
CA GLY A 43 -9.11 12.16 -15.97
C GLY A 43 -9.28 11.62 -14.55
N PHE A 44 -8.18 11.47 -13.78
CA PHE A 44 -8.30 11.26 -12.35
C PHE A 44 -8.63 12.58 -11.64
N VAL A 45 -9.47 12.52 -10.62
CA VAL A 45 -9.80 13.68 -9.78
C VAL A 45 -9.28 13.48 -8.36
N PRO A 46 -8.74 14.53 -7.71
CA PRO A 46 -8.29 14.44 -6.33
C PRO A 46 -9.48 14.33 -5.38
N ILE A 47 -9.39 13.40 -4.41
CA ILE A 47 -10.30 13.25 -3.28
C ILE A 47 -9.46 13.04 -2.03
N SER A 48 -9.40 14.06 -1.18
CA SER A 48 -8.53 14.05 0.01
C SER A 48 -7.07 13.78 -0.40
N GLN A 49 -6.42 12.75 0.14
CA GLN A 49 -5.02 12.40 -0.13
C GLN A 49 -4.82 11.45 -1.33
N ARG A 50 -5.87 11.17 -2.11
CA ARG A 50 -5.86 10.17 -3.19
C ARG A 50 -6.50 10.70 -4.47
N PHE A 51 -6.30 9.97 -5.55
CA PHE A 51 -6.93 10.22 -6.84
C PHE A 51 -7.95 9.15 -7.15
N VAL A 52 -9.05 9.51 -7.80
CA VAL A 52 -10.05 8.55 -8.25
C VAL A 52 -10.36 8.75 -9.73
N LYS A 53 -10.62 7.64 -10.42
CA LYS A 53 -11.21 7.63 -11.75
C LYS A 53 -12.43 6.73 -11.76
N PHE A 54 -13.48 7.17 -12.43
CA PHE A 54 -14.78 6.52 -12.42
C PHE A 54 -14.99 5.72 -13.70
N TYR A 55 -15.56 4.53 -13.56
CA TYR A 55 -15.94 3.68 -14.68
C TYR A 55 -17.35 3.15 -14.49
N HIS A 56 -18.10 3.01 -15.57
CA HIS A 56 -19.40 2.36 -15.52
C HIS A 56 -19.20 0.84 -15.37
N THR A 57 -19.81 0.27 -14.33
CA THR A 57 -19.64 -1.13 -13.90
C THR A 57 -19.89 -2.13 -15.04
N GLU A 58 -20.89 -1.91 -15.89
CA GLU A 58 -21.25 -2.87 -16.95
C GLU A 58 -20.50 -2.65 -18.27
N THR A 59 -20.54 -1.44 -18.81
CA THR A 59 -19.93 -1.09 -20.11
C THR A 59 -18.41 -0.91 -20.02
N ARG A 60 -17.85 -0.77 -18.81
CA ARG A 60 -16.43 -0.48 -18.54
C ARG A 60 -15.93 0.82 -19.17
N THR A 61 -16.86 1.69 -19.57
CA THR A 61 -16.52 3.01 -20.11
C THR A 61 -16.16 3.94 -18.98
N GLU A 62 -15.19 4.80 -19.22
CA GLU A 62 -14.85 5.90 -18.32
C GLU A 62 -16.06 6.82 -18.13
N LEU A 63 -16.22 7.32 -16.90
CA LEU A 63 -17.23 8.29 -16.51
C LEU A 63 -16.54 9.57 -16.06
N THR A 64 -17.07 10.72 -16.47
CA THR A 64 -16.70 12.00 -15.87
C THR A 64 -17.21 12.10 -14.44
N GLU A 65 -16.62 13.01 -13.65
CA GLU A 65 -17.10 13.29 -12.28
C GLU A 65 -18.57 13.75 -12.26
N GLN A 66 -19.03 14.44 -13.30
CA GLN A 66 -20.44 14.89 -13.39
C GLN A 66 -21.38 13.73 -13.69
N GLU A 67 -20.98 12.80 -14.56
CA GLU A 67 -21.77 11.60 -14.86
C GLU A 67 -21.83 10.66 -13.66
N SER A 68 -20.71 10.48 -12.94
CA SER A 68 -20.66 9.62 -11.75
C SER A 68 -21.62 10.12 -10.66
N LYS A 69 -21.76 11.43 -10.47
CA LYS A 69 -22.72 12.03 -9.51
C LYS A 69 -24.20 11.79 -9.86
N ARG A 70 -24.51 11.42 -11.12
CA ARG A 70 -25.88 11.16 -11.60
C ARG A 70 -26.26 9.69 -11.56
N LEU A 71 -25.28 8.80 -11.38
CA LEU A 71 -25.48 7.36 -11.33
C LEU A 71 -25.57 6.88 -9.88
N ALA A 72 -26.33 5.81 -9.65
CA ALA A 72 -26.32 5.13 -8.36
C ALA A 72 -25.01 4.36 -8.18
N GLN A 73 -24.49 4.30 -6.95
CA GLN A 73 -23.22 3.66 -6.59
C GLN A 73 -23.00 2.24 -7.17
N PRO A 74 -24.01 1.35 -7.28
CA PRO A 74 -23.81 0.02 -7.87
C PRO A 74 -23.33 0.04 -9.33
N PHE A 75 -23.61 1.13 -10.07
CA PHE A 75 -23.21 1.29 -11.47
C PHE A 75 -21.83 1.95 -11.65
N ILE A 76 -21.14 2.26 -10.54
CA ILE A 76 -19.87 2.96 -10.56
C ILE A 76 -18.77 2.07 -9.96
N PHE A 77 -17.73 1.85 -10.74
CA PHE A 77 -16.46 1.32 -10.28
C PHE A 77 -15.47 2.46 -10.08
N ASN A 78 -14.95 2.59 -8.85
CA ASN A 78 -13.94 3.58 -8.48
C ASN A 78 -12.56 2.92 -8.54
N LEU A 79 -11.69 3.44 -9.41
CA LEU A 79 -10.27 3.11 -9.42
C LEU A 79 -9.51 4.20 -8.66
N TYR A 80 -8.87 3.84 -7.56
CA TYR A 80 -8.08 4.77 -6.76
C TYR A 80 -6.59 4.66 -7.06
N VAL A 81 -5.91 5.80 -7.01
CA VAL A 81 -4.45 5.89 -6.97
C VAL A 81 -4.07 6.63 -5.70
N ASP A 82 -3.27 5.99 -4.85
CA ASP A 82 -2.76 6.52 -3.59
C ASP A 82 -1.29 6.94 -3.82
N PRO A 83 -0.98 8.25 -3.91
CA PRO A 83 0.40 8.72 -3.96
C PRO A 83 1.03 8.66 -2.57
N ILE A 84 2.15 7.95 -2.48
CA ILE A 84 2.89 7.72 -1.24
C ILE A 84 4.27 8.33 -1.39
N VAL A 85 4.73 9.07 -0.39
CA VAL A 85 6.06 9.67 -0.34
C VAL A 85 6.85 9.08 0.83
N ASP A 86 8.16 8.97 0.67
CA ASP A 86 9.06 8.59 1.76
C ASP A 86 9.43 9.75 2.70
N HIS A 87 9.04 10.97 2.33
CA HIS A 87 9.13 12.17 3.13
C HIS A 87 8.09 13.20 2.69
N ILE A 88 7.37 13.82 3.62
CA ILE A 88 6.42 14.91 3.31
C ILE A 88 7.19 16.20 2.97
N PRO A 89 7.08 16.74 1.75
CA PRO A 89 7.71 18.02 1.40
C PRO A 89 7.01 19.21 2.06
N ALA A 90 7.77 20.23 2.45
CA ALA A 90 7.28 21.37 3.22
C ALA A 90 6.19 22.21 2.51
N ASN A 91 6.29 22.37 1.19
CA ASN A 91 5.37 23.18 0.38
C ASN A 91 4.26 22.35 -0.31
N VAL A 92 4.13 21.05 0.01
CA VAL A 92 3.24 20.15 -0.75
C VAL A 92 1.77 20.59 -0.71
N MET A 93 1.31 21.10 0.44
CA MET A 93 -0.06 21.56 0.60
C MET A 93 -0.35 22.81 -0.24
N GLU A 94 0.63 23.72 -0.38
CA GLU A 94 0.49 24.92 -1.20
C GLU A 94 0.46 24.57 -2.70
N LEU A 95 1.28 23.61 -3.12
CA LEU A 95 1.38 23.20 -4.52
C LEU A 95 0.21 22.34 -4.98
N LEU A 96 -0.23 21.39 -4.16
CA LEU A 96 -1.18 20.35 -4.56
C LEU A 96 -2.55 20.47 -3.91
N GLY A 97 -2.69 21.27 -2.85
CA GLY A 97 -3.94 21.37 -2.09
C GLY A 97 -4.27 20.13 -1.24
N PHE A 98 -3.36 19.15 -1.17
CA PHE A 98 -3.47 17.98 -0.30
C PHE A 98 -2.09 17.54 0.22
N VAL A 99 -2.10 16.72 1.27
CA VAL A 99 -0.89 16.07 1.81
C VAL A 99 -0.90 14.60 1.40
N PRO A 100 0.13 14.10 0.70
CA PRO A 100 0.22 12.69 0.29
C PRO A 100 0.39 11.76 1.50
N ILE A 101 0.33 10.46 1.26
CA ILE A 101 0.55 9.46 2.31
C ILE A 101 2.04 9.45 2.69
N ASP A 102 2.32 9.61 3.97
CA ASP A 102 3.66 9.51 4.55
C ASP A 102 3.99 8.04 4.86
N GLU A 103 4.99 7.47 4.20
CA GLU A 103 5.52 6.14 4.50
C GLU A 103 7.06 6.18 4.50
N PRO A 104 7.68 6.57 5.64
CA PRO A 104 9.14 6.72 5.73
C PRO A 104 9.93 5.44 5.42
N LEU A 105 9.37 4.25 5.63
CA LEU A 105 10.03 2.99 5.31
C LEU A 105 10.21 2.79 3.80
N LEU A 106 9.45 3.52 2.98
CA LEU A 106 9.61 3.54 1.53
C LEU A 106 10.97 4.10 1.11
N SER A 107 11.64 4.90 1.93
CA SER A 107 13.00 5.41 1.67
C SER A 107 14.01 4.28 1.39
N ALA A 108 13.80 3.10 1.95
CA ALA A 108 14.64 1.93 1.71
C ALA A 108 14.61 1.46 0.25
N VAL A 109 13.51 1.69 -0.46
CA VAL A 109 13.38 1.43 -1.90
C VAL A 109 14.36 2.31 -2.67
N PHE A 110 14.37 3.61 -2.39
CA PHE A 110 15.14 4.57 -3.17
C PHE A 110 16.60 4.64 -2.75
N GLN A 111 16.87 4.78 -1.45
CA GLN A 111 18.21 5.01 -0.92
C GLN A 111 19.02 3.71 -0.82
N SER A 112 18.41 2.66 -0.27
CA SER A 112 19.06 1.36 -0.08
C SER A 112 18.84 0.38 -1.25
N LYS A 113 18.17 0.84 -2.31
CA LYS A 113 17.84 0.04 -3.51
C LYS A 113 17.15 -1.29 -3.18
N LYS A 114 16.29 -1.30 -2.15
CA LYS A 114 15.52 -2.49 -1.74
C LYS A 114 14.29 -2.68 -2.63
N TYR A 115 14.53 -2.94 -3.91
CA TYR A 115 13.49 -3.26 -4.89
C TYR A 115 13.93 -4.38 -5.83
N THR A 116 12.95 -4.93 -6.53
CA THR A 116 13.14 -5.73 -7.72
C THR A 116 12.50 -5.05 -8.92
N ILE A 117 12.98 -5.35 -10.12
CA ILE A 117 12.38 -4.88 -11.37
C ILE A 117 11.67 -6.07 -12.01
N ILE A 118 10.39 -5.87 -12.33
CA ILE A 118 9.61 -6.81 -13.14
C ILE A 118 9.23 -6.16 -14.46
N ASN A 119 9.05 -6.97 -15.50
CA ASN A 119 8.46 -6.52 -16.76
C ASN A 119 6.97 -6.86 -16.73
N ALA A 120 6.11 -5.86 -16.71
CA ALA A 120 4.66 -6.02 -16.71
C ALA A 120 4.01 -4.88 -17.48
N PHE A 121 2.87 -5.14 -18.14
CA PHE A 121 2.12 -4.14 -18.90
C PHE A 121 2.96 -3.40 -19.96
N GLY A 122 3.94 -4.09 -20.57
CA GLY A 122 4.83 -3.52 -21.58
C GLY A 122 5.87 -2.54 -21.03
N THR A 123 6.04 -2.45 -19.71
CA THR A 123 7.02 -1.56 -19.06
C THR A 123 7.79 -2.27 -17.93
N LYS A 124 8.83 -1.61 -17.44
CA LYS A 124 9.57 -2.02 -16.24
C LYS A 124 8.92 -1.40 -15.02
N LEU A 125 8.50 -2.22 -14.07
CA LEU A 125 7.98 -1.79 -12.78
C LEU A 125 8.99 -2.07 -11.69
N MET A 126 9.22 -1.06 -10.84
CA MET A 126 9.98 -1.19 -9.61
C MET A 126 9.01 -1.62 -8.49
N LEU A 127 9.26 -2.80 -7.91
CA LEU A 127 8.49 -3.30 -6.78
C LEU A 127 9.35 -3.35 -5.52
N PRO A 128 8.88 -2.83 -4.37
CA PRO A 128 9.62 -2.94 -3.12
C PRO A 128 9.92 -4.40 -2.78
N CYS A 129 11.10 -4.66 -2.21
CA CYS A 129 11.45 -5.99 -1.74
C CYS A 129 10.47 -6.44 -0.62
N PRO A 130 10.25 -7.76 -0.46
CA PRO A 130 9.30 -8.28 0.54
C PRO A 130 9.56 -7.79 1.96
N GLU A 131 10.83 -7.63 2.38
CA GLU A 131 11.15 -7.09 3.70
C GLU A 131 10.68 -5.65 3.91
N VAL A 132 10.64 -4.83 2.86
CA VAL A 132 10.14 -3.44 2.92
C VAL A 132 8.63 -3.46 3.05
N LEU A 133 7.94 -4.23 2.19
CA LEU A 133 6.49 -4.40 2.28
C LEU A 133 6.08 -4.93 3.65
N LEU A 134 6.79 -5.93 4.17
CA LEU A 134 6.53 -6.51 5.49
C LEU A 134 6.69 -5.46 6.60
N ALA A 135 7.77 -4.66 6.53
CA ALA A 135 7.99 -3.57 7.48
C ALA A 135 6.83 -2.55 7.46
N THR A 136 6.38 -2.11 6.27
CA THR A 136 5.25 -1.15 6.17
C THR A 136 3.96 -1.71 6.79
N LYS A 137 3.66 -3.00 6.59
CA LYS A 137 2.46 -3.65 7.14
C LYS A 137 2.53 -3.80 8.65
N ILE A 138 3.68 -4.22 9.19
CA ILE A 138 3.89 -4.33 10.64
C ILE A 138 3.77 -2.96 11.29
N ASN A 139 4.43 -1.93 10.74
CA ASN A 139 4.37 -0.58 11.26
C ASN A 139 2.94 0.00 11.23
N ALA A 140 2.20 -0.22 10.13
CA ALA A 140 0.81 0.20 10.01
C ALA A 140 -0.11 -0.47 11.06
N LEU A 141 0.17 -1.72 11.43
CA LEU A 141 -0.61 -2.46 12.41
C LEU A 141 -0.56 -1.83 13.82
N HIS A 142 0.54 -1.16 14.17
CA HIS A 142 0.73 -0.50 15.47
C HIS A 142 -0.40 0.49 15.81
N ASN A 143 -0.86 1.23 14.79
CA ASN A 143 -1.80 2.34 14.96
C ASN A 143 -3.23 2.00 14.51
N ARG A 144 -3.50 0.76 14.09
CA ARG A 144 -4.83 0.37 13.59
C ARG A 144 -5.72 -0.14 14.71
N THR A 145 -6.85 0.55 14.86
CA THR A 145 -7.95 0.19 15.78
C THR A 145 -9.21 -0.28 15.06
N LYS A 146 -9.22 -0.27 13.72
CA LYS A 146 -10.37 -0.67 12.89
C LYS A 146 -10.19 -2.11 12.38
N ASP A 147 -11.14 -2.98 12.71
CA ASP A 147 -11.07 -4.43 12.49
C ASP A 147 -10.70 -4.79 11.04
N HIS A 148 -11.48 -4.39 10.02
CA HIS A 148 -11.18 -4.81 8.64
C HIS A 148 -9.82 -4.37 8.08
N LYS A 149 -9.34 -3.18 8.46
CA LYS A 149 -8.03 -2.69 8.02
C LYS A 149 -6.90 -3.44 8.74
N LYS A 150 -7.09 -3.76 10.01
CA LYS A 150 -6.16 -4.58 10.80
C LYS A 150 -6.06 -5.99 10.21
N ILE A 151 -7.20 -6.63 9.95
CA ILE A 151 -7.27 -7.96 9.34
C ILE A 151 -6.59 -8.01 7.97
N LYS A 152 -6.82 -7.00 7.12
CA LYS A 152 -6.11 -6.90 5.82
C LYS A 152 -4.58 -6.92 6.00
N ASP A 153 -4.05 -6.12 6.93
CA ASP A 153 -2.60 -6.08 7.14
C ASP A 153 -2.07 -7.39 7.72
N ILE A 154 -2.83 -8.08 8.59
CA ILE A 154 -2.47 -9.40 9.11
C ILE A 154 -2.42 -10.44 7.98
N CYS A 155 -3.39 -10.40 7.05
CA CYS A 155 -3.37 -11.22 5.83
C CYS A 155 -2.15 -10.91 4.96
N ASP A 156 -1.85 -9.63 4.73
CA ASP A 156 -0.68 -9.19 3.95
C ASP A 156 0.63 -9.65 4.61
N ILE A 157 0.75 -9.57 5.94
CA ILE A 157 1.89 -10.07 6.72
C ILE A 157 2.06 -11.57 6.49
N TYR A 158 1.00 -12.36 6.64
CA TYR A 158 1.05 -13.80 6.38
C TYR A 158 1.52 -14.08 4.96
N ALA A 159 0.93 -13.42 3.96
CA ALA A 159 1.25 -13.63 2.56
C ALA A 159 2.73 -13.32 2.26
N LEU A 160 3.26 -12.24 2.81
CA LEU A 160 4.66 -11.85 2.65
C LEU A 160 5.60 -12.83 3.34
N VAL A 161 5.26 -13.28 4.56
CA VAL A 161 6.07 -14.27 5.28
C VAL A 161 6.10 -15.61 4.53
N TRP A 162 4.95 -16.09 4.09
CA TRP A 162 4.82 -17.43 3.53
C TRP A 162 5.23 -17.51 2.06
N HIS A 163 4.95 -16.48 1.26
CA HIS A 163 5.11 -16.55 -0.20
C HIS A 163 6.27 -15.73 -0.78
N SER A 164 7.06 -15.00 0.03
CA SER A 164 8.14 -14.13 -0.47
C SER A 164 9.30 -14.84 -1.17
N LYS A 165 9.32 -16.18 -1.23
CA LYS A 165 10.44 -17.02 -1.71
C LYS A 165 11.76 -16.81 -0.94
N ILE A 166 11.78 -15.91 0.05
CA ILE A 166 12.90 -15.66 0.94
C ILE A 166 12.74 -16.63 2.11
N GLY A 167 13.81 -17.35 2.45
CA GLY A 167 13.79 -18.22 3.63
C GLY A 167 13.54 -17.42 4.90
N HIS A 168 12.75 -17.98 5.82
CA HIS A 168 12.31 -17.33 7.07
C HIS A 168 13.41 -16.56 7.82
N LYS A 169 14.56 -17.22 8.06
CA LYS A 169 15.71 -16.62 8.76
C LYS A 169 16.29 -15.41 8.04
N GLU A 170 16.32 -15.46 6.71
CA GLU A 170 16.84 -14.38 5.89
C GLU A 170 15.86 -13.21 5.81
N LEU A 171 14.56 -13.48 5.72
CA LEU A 171 13.52 -12.46 5.78
C LEU A 171 13.56 -11.72 7.13
N HIS A 172 13.71 -12.47 8.23
CA HIS A 172 13.89 -11.88 9.56
C HIS A 172 15.13 -10.97 9.65
N ARG A 173 16.29 -11.47 9.20
CA ARG A 173 17.54 -10.69 9.17
C ARG A 173 17.42 -9.42 8.32
N LYS A 174 16.68 -9.47 7.22
CA LYS A 174 16.43 -8.31 6.35
C LYS A 174 15.45 -7.33 7.00
N LEU A 175 14.39 -7.82 7.63
CA LEU A 175 13.41 -7.01 8.35
C LEU A 175 14.06 -6.24 9.51
N SER A 176 14.97 -6.87 10.26
CA SER A 176 15.67 -6.24 11.38
C SER A 176 16.62 -5.09 10.99
N THR A 177 16.85 -4.88 9.68
CA THR A 177 17.56 -3.69 9.18
C THR A 177 16.64 -2.50 8.91
N LEU A 178 15.31 -2.70 8.99
CA LEU A 178 14.28 -1.70 8.71
C LEU A 178 13.46 -1.37 9.95
N LEU A 179 13.16 -2.37 10.77
CA LEU A 179 12.43 -2.23 12.03
C LEU A 179 13.23 -2.82 13.18
N ASP A 180 13.09 -2.20 14.35
CA ASP A 180 13.59 -2.77 15.60
C ASP A 180 12.90 -4.11 15.91
N VAL A 181 13.68 -5.07 16.41
CA VAL A 181 13.20 -6.44 16.65
C VAL A 181 12.22 -6.46 17.82
N GLU A 182 12.52 -5.77 18.93
CA GLU A 182 11.64 -5.71 20.09
C GLU A 182 10.31 -5.02 19.73
N HIS A 183 10.39 -3.94 18.96
CA HIS A 183 9.22 -3.24 18.44
C HIS A 183 8.36 -4.16 17.55
N THR A 184 8.99 -4.90 16.64
CA THR A 184 8.33 -5.85 15.74
C THR A 184 7.59 -6.94 16.54
N VAL A 185 8.28 -7.59 17.48
CA VAL A 185 7.69 -8.61 18.35
C VAL A 185 6.57 -8.02 19.20
N GLY A 186 6.77 -6.80 19.72
CA GLY A 186 5.78 -6.07 20.51
C GLY A 186 4.50 -5.72 19.73
N ILE A 187 4.58 -5.52 18.42
CA ILE A 187 3.39 -5.34 17.56
C ILE A 187 2.72 -6.67 17.29
N LEU A 188 3.47 -7.66 16.80
CA LEU A 188 2.91 -8.95 16.39
C LEU A 188 2.31 -9.74 17.56
N SER A 189 2.84 -9.59 18.78
CA SER A 189 2.28 -10.21 19.98
C SER A 189 0.92 -9.65 20.41
N LYS A 190 0.49 -8.49 19.88
CA LYS A 190 -0.84 -7.91 20.14
C LYS A 190 -1.93 -8.53 19.27
N ILE A 191 -1.58 -9.36 18.28
CA ILE A 191 -2.53 -10.10 17.47
C ILE A 191 -3.12 -11.22 18.34
N ASN A 192 -4.42 -11.14 18.58
CA ASN A 192 -5.14 -12.08 19.46
C ASN A 192 -5.75 -13.25 18.66
N GLY A 193 -6.42 -14.17 19.36
CA GLY A 193 -7.05 -15.35 18.75
C GLY A 193 -8.09 -15.00 17.68
N ASP A 194 -8.96 -14.02 17.97
CA ASP A 194 -10.04 -13.59 17.08
C ASP A 194 -9.47 -12.96 15.80
N ASP A 195 -8.39 -12.17 15.93
CA ASP A 195 -7.68 -11.59 14.79
C ASP A 195 -7.13 -12.69 13.85
N TYR A 196 -6.53 -13.74 14.42
CA TYR A 196 -6.03 -14.87 13.64
C TYR A 196 -7.16 -15.63 12.95
N GLU A 197 -8.28 -15.83 13.63
CA GLU A 197 -9.43 -16.55 13.07
C GLU A 197 -10.07 -15.76 11.91
N GLU A 198 -10.31 -14.47 12.08
CA GLU A 198 -10.90 -13.63 11.02
C GLU A 198 -9.98 -13.54 9.80
N ALA A 199 -8.67 -13.34 10.01
CA ALA A 199 -7.69 -13.29 8.92
C ALA A 199 -7.54 -14.63 8.19
N ALA A 200 -7.48 -15.74 8.93
CA ALA A 200 -7.38 -17.07 8.35
C ALA A 200 -8.63 -17.43 7.53
N ASN A 201 -9.82 -17.12 8.06
CA ASN A 201 -11.09 -17.30 7.35
C ASN A 201 -11.15 -16.46 6.07
N ALA A 202 -10.66 -15.22 6.09
CA ALA A 202 -10.61 -14.35 4.92
C ALA A 202 -9.74 -14.92 3.78
N LEU A 203 -8.73 -15.74 4.11
CA LEU A 203 -7.86 -16.40 3.14
C LEU A 203 -8.25 -17.85 2.85
N GLY A 204 -9.24 -18.42 3.56
CA GLY A 204 -9.61 -19.82 3.45
C GLY A 204 -8.53 -20.79 3.95
N ILE A 205 -7.74 -20.37 4.95
CA ILE A 205 -6.63 -21.14 5.54
C ILE A 205 -7.01 -21.55 6.97
N GLY A 206 -6.46 -22.66 7.48
CA GLY A 206 -6.68 -23.06 8.86
C GLY A 206 -6.01 -22.11 9.87
N THR A 207 -6.74 -21.66 10.89
CA THR A 207 -6.25 -20.72 11.92
C THR A 207 -4.95 -21.14 12.59
N LEU A 208 -4.76 -22.45 12.82
CA LEU A 208 -3.52 -22.96 13.43
C LEU A 208 -2.32 -22.80 12.49
N GLU A 209 -2.47 -23.16 11.22
CA GLU A 209 -1.42 -22.98 10.20
C GLU A 209 -1.08 -21.49 10.04
N PHE A 210 -2.11 -20.65 9.90
CA PHE A 210 -1.98 -19.21 9.76
C PHE A 210 -1.23 -18.58 10.94
N SER A 211 -1.66 -18.88 12.16
CA SER A 211 -1.04 -18.31 13.36
C SER A 211 0.38 -18.82 13.59
N ASN A 212 0.70 -20.07 13.24
CA ASN A 212 2.07 -20.60 13.35
C ASN A 212 3.05 -19.85 12.44
N VAL A 213 2.61 -19.50 11.22
CA VAL A 213 3.43 -18.73 10.28
C VAL A 213 3.75 -17.35 10.85
N ILE A 214 2.75 -16.61 11.36
CA ILE A 214 3.00 -15.28 11.95
C ILE A 214 3.81 -15.37 13.25
N LYS A 215 3.46 -16.30 14.15
CA LYS A 215 4.17 -16.49 15.44
C LYS A 215 5.61 -16.94 15.27
N SER A 216 5.96 -17.56 14.15
CA SER A 216 7.36 -17.87 13.86
C SER A 216 8.24 -16.62 13.70
N PHE A 217 7.64 -15.42 13.55
CA PHE A 217 8.32 -14.12 13.62
C PHE A 217 8.36 -13.51 15.03
N THR A 218 7.66 -14.08 16.03
CA THR A 218 7.65 -13.58 17.42
C THR A 218 8.57 -14.35 18.36
N HIS A 219 9.08 -15.50 17.95
CA HIS A 219 9.97 -16.35 18.73
C HIS A 219 11.38 -16.32 18.13
N ILE A 220 12.22 -15.41 18.63
CA ILE A 220 13.62 -15.23 18.24
C ILE A 220 14.49 -15.47 19.45
#